data_AF-A0A645DEC9-F1
#
_entry.id   AF-A0A645DEC9-F1
#
_cell.length_a   1.000
_cell.length_b   1.000
_cell.length_c   1.000
_cell.angle_alpha   90.00
_cell.angle_beta   90.00
_cell.angle_gamma   90.00
#
_symmetry.space_group_name_H-M   'P 1'
#
loop_
_entity.id
_entity.type
_entity.pdbx_description
1 polymer ?
#
loop_
_entity_poly.entity_id
_entity_poly.type
_entity_poly.pdbx_seq_one_letter_code
_entity_poly.pdbx_strand_id
1 'polypeptide(L)'
;MEKDGTVHEPEYSPAIEILQDPEEHVSGGIFVKGGIPIESVDGSVYEIRNRVVLCRCGFSGNKPFCDSRHVSEEYDDQNPT
;
A
#
# COMPACT_ATOMS: atom_id res chain seq x y z
N MET A 1 13.80 -18.25 -3.33
CA MET A 1 14.97 -17.83 -2.55
C MET A 1 16.18 -18.44 -3.23
N GLU A 2 16.86 -17.65 -4.07
CA GLU A 2 18.12 -18.10 -4.67
C GLU A 2 19.26 -17.98 -3.65
N LYS A 3 20.33 -18.73 -3.88
CA LYS A 3 21.36 -19.10 -2.89
C LYS A 3 22.38 -17.99 -2.58
N ASP A 4 22.17 -16.76 -3.03
CA ASP A 4 23.12 -15.65 -2.91
C ASP A 4 22.69 -14.53 -1.94
N GLY A 5 21.45 -14.60 -1.41
CA GLY A 5 20.94 -13.61 -0.46
C GLY A 5 20.62 -12.25 -1.07
N THR A 6 20.61 -12.10 -2.41
CA THR A 6 20.17 -10.86 -3.03
C THR A 6 18.64 -10.80 -3.07
N VAL A 7 18.07 -9.77 -2.45
CA VAL A 7 16.66 -9.44 -2.59
C VAL A 7 16.51 -8.67 -3.89
N HIS A 8 16.08 -9.36 -4.95
CA HIS A 8 15.69 -8.71 -6.20
C HIS A 8 14.29 -8.11 -6.06
N GLU A 9 14.16 -7.03 -5.29
CA GLU A 9 12.97 -6.19 -5.40
C GLU A 9 13.09 -5.40 -6.71
N PRO A 10 12.09 -5.45 -7.61
CA PRO A 10 12.14 -4.64 -8.81
C PRO A 10 12.15 -3.16 -8.43
N GLU A 11 13.04 -2.39 -9.03
CA GLU A 11 13.00 -0.93 -8.92
C GLU A 11 11.77 -0.42 -9.67
N TYR A 12 10.90 0.30 -8.98
CA TYR A 12 9.71 0.89 -9.59
C TYR A 12 10.01 2.32 -10.04
N SER A 13 9.44 2.72 -11.18
CA SER A 13 9.28 4.14 -11.49
C SER A 13 8.25 4.78 -10.55
N PRO A 14 8.36 6.09 -10.26
CA PRO A 14 7.39 6.79 -9.41
C PRO A 14 5.96 6.66 -9.94
N ALA A 15 5.05 6.11 -9.14
CA ALA A 15 3.62 6.01 -9.46
C ALA A 15 2.75 5.82 -8.20
N ILE A 16 1.47 6.19 -8.34
CA ILE A 16 0.42 5.96 -7.33
C ILE A 16 -0.72 5.22 -8.02
N GLU A 17 -1.12 4.08 -7.46
CA GLU A 17 -2.17 3.22 -8.01
C GLU A 17 -3.19 2.87 -6.93
N ILE A 18 -4.45 2.74 -7.33
CA ILE A 18 -5.52 2.22 -6.46
C ILE A 18 -5.55 0.71 -6.62
N LEU A 19 -5.40 -0.01 -5.50
CA LEU A 19 -5.54 -1.46 -5.49
C LEU A 19 -7.00 -1.85 -5.25
N GLN A 20 -7.38 -2.94 -5.89
CA GLN A 20 -8.64 -3.63 -5.68
C GLN A 20 -8.31 -5.11 -5.46
N ASP A 21 -9.11 -5.80 -4.65
CA ASP A 21 -8.94 -7.22 -4.33
C ASP A 21 -10.15 -8.01 -4.87
N PRO A 22 -10.13 -8.39 -6.17
CA PRO A 22 -11.23 -9.10 -6.78
C PRO A 22 -11.38 -10.54 -6.27
N GLU A 23 -10.33 -11.12 -5.66
CA GLU A 23 -10.41 -12.46 -5.09
C GLU A 23 -11.27 -12.44 -3.81
N GLU A 24 -11.03 -11.45 -2.95
CA GLU A 24 -11.79 -11.24 -1.70
C GLU A 24 -13.07 -10.41 -1.89
N HIS A 25 -13.34 -9.91 -3.11
CA HIS A 25 -14.49 -9.06 -3.44
C HIS A 25 -14.54 -7.76 -2.62
N VAL A 26 -13.37 -7.17 -2.34
CA VAL A 26 -13.23 -5.93 -1.56
C VAL A 26 -12.28 -4.94 -2.23
N SER A 27 -12.33 -3.70 -1.79
CA SER A 27 -11.43 -2.64 -2.20
C SER A 27 -10.11 -2.66 -1.44
N GLY A 28 -9.01 -2.38 -2.13
CA GLY A 28 -7.65 -2.40 -1.57
C GLY A 28 -7.14 -1.04 -1.09
N GLY A 29 -5.85 -0.99 -0.74
CA GLY A 29 -5.16 0.23 -0.34
C GLY A 29 -4.65 1.09 -1.51
N ILE A 30 -3.89 2.14 -1.18
CA ILE A 30 -3.23 3.00 -2.17
C ILE A 30 -1.78 2.52 -2.32
N PHE A 31 -1.40 2.03 -3.49
CA PHE A 31 -0.04 1.57 -3.76
C PHE A 31 0.84 2.74 -4.22
N VAL A 32 1.82 3.09 -3.40
CA VAL A 32 2.79 4.14 -3.66
C VAL A 32 4.14 3.48 -3.94
N LYS A 33 4.70 3.72 -5.12
CA LYS A 33 5.93 3.05 -5.58
C LYS A 33 6.91 4.02 -6.24
N GLY A 34 8.17 3.61 -6.27
CA GLY A 34 9.28 4.35 -6.88
C GLY A 34 9.84 5.48 -6.02
N GLY A 35 9.89 5.29 -4.70
CA GLY A 35 10.59 6.24 -3.81
C GLY A 35 9.87 7.57 -3.59
N ILE A 36 8.55 7.62 -3.81
CA ILE A 36 7.74 8.82 -3.53
C ILE A 36 7.73 9.09 -2.01
N PRO A 37 8.20 10.27 -1.55
CA PRO A 37 8.14 10.62 -0.14
C PRO A 37 6.70 10.77 0.36
N ILE A 38 6.46 10.37 1.60
CA ILE A 38 5.17 10.55 2.29
C ILE A 38 5.39 11.45 3.49
N GLU A 39 4.62 12.52 3.55
CA GLU A 39 4.65 13.51 4.62
C GLU A 39 3.33 13.47 5.40
N SER A 40 3.45 13.47 6.72
CA SER A 40 2.33 13.61 7.66
C SER A 40 1.88 15.06 7.76
N VAL A 41 0.67 15.28 8.28
CA VAL A 41 0.10 16.63 8.47
C VAL A 41 0.95 17.53 9.39
N ASP A 42 1.76 16.94 10.27
CA ASP A 42 2.68 17.64 11.16
C ASP A 42 4.05 17.95 10.53
N GLY A 43 4.23 17.62 9.25
CA GLY A 43 5.48 17.81 8.51
C GLY A 43 6.52 16.70 8.72
N SER A 44 6.20 15.65 9.49
CA SER A 44 7.10 14.50 9.63
C SER A 44 7.10 13.65 8.34
N VAL A 45 8.28 13.27 7.88
CA VAL A 45 8.46 12.45 6.67
C VAL A 45 8.72 11.01 7.08
N TYR A 46 7.95 10.08 6.51
CA TYR A 46 8.18 8.64 6.70
C TYR A 46 9.43 8.20 5.93
N GLU A 47 10.00 7.05 6.32
CA GLU A 47 11.10 6.43 5.58
C GLU A 47 10.76 6.30 4.09
N ILE A 48 11.63 6.81 3.22
CA ILE A 48 11.48 6.68 1.76
C ILE A 48 11.76 5.23 1.38
N ARG A 49 10.77 4.57 0.78
CA ARG A 49 10.84 3.16 0.40
C ARG A 49 10.56 2.97 -1.09
N ASN A 50 11.10 1.89 -1.66
CA ASN A 50 10.81 1.52 -3.05
C ASN A 50 9.30 1.32 -3.30
N ARG A 51 8.57 0.81 -2.30
CA ARG A 51 7.11 0.73 -2.31
C ARG A 51 6.48 0.67 -0.92
N VAL A 52 5.26 1.16 -0.80
CA VAL A 52 4.38 0.99 0.36
C VAL A 52 2.92 0.92 -0.09
N VAL A 53 2.06 0.33 0.73
CA VAL A 53 0.60 0.41 0.55
C VAL A 53 0.03 1.22 1.71
N LEU A 54 -0.66 2.33 1.41
CA LEU A 54 -1.35 3.14 2.40
C LEU A 54 -2.76 2.61 2.65
N CYS A 55 -3.21 2.72 3.90
CA CYS A 55 -4.56 2.37 4.31
C CYS A 55 -5.55 3.33 3.63
N ARG A 56 -6.54 2.74 2.97
CA ARG A 56 -7.67 3.45 2.36
C ARG A 56 -8.99 3.17 3.09
N CYS A 57 -9.14 1.98 3.66
CA CYS A 57 -10.36 1.55 4.35
C CYS A 57 -10.61 2.23 5.72
N GLY A 58 -9.59 2.85 6.32
CA GLY A 58 -9.70 3.48 7.64
C GLY A 58 -9.58 2.51 8.84
N PHE A 59 -9.55 1.20 8.64
CA PHE A 59 -9.55 0.21 9.74
C PHE A 59 -8.17 -0.33 10.15
N SER A 60 -7.10 0.11 9.49
CA SER A 60 -5.76 -0.38 9.83
C SER A 60 -5.37 -0.06 11.27
N GLY A 61 -4.74 -1.02 11.96
CA GLY A 61 -4.06 -0.80 13.24
C GLY A 61 -2.66 -0.20 13.09
N ASN A 62 -2.10 -0.20 11.87
CA ASN A 62 -0.76 0.29 11.54
C ASN A 62 -0.80 1.54 10.64
N LYS A 63 -1.73 2.46 10.90
CA LYS A 63 -1.87 3.69 10.11
C LYS A 63 -0.54 4.48 10.05
N PRO A 64 -0.18 5.06 8.89
CA PRO A 64 -1.01 5.19 7.68
C PRO A 64 -0.92 4.00 6.72
N PHE A 65 -0.23 2.91 7.07
CA PHE A 65 0.01 1.77 6.19
C PHE A 65 -1.15 0.78 6.19
N CYS A 66 -1.28 0.00 5.11
CA CYS A 66 -2.23 -1.10 5.02
C CYS A 66 -1.71 -2.33 5.78
N ASP A 67 -2.58 -2.99 6.55
CA ASP A 67 -2.35 -4.24 7.29
C ASP A 67 -3.45 -5.28 6.99
N SER A 68 -4.04 -5.21 5.79
CA SER A 68 -5.08 -6.11 5.28
C SER A 68 -6.42 -6.10 6.03
N ARG A 69 -6.64 -5.20 6.99
CA ARG A 69 -7.94 -5.05 7.67
C ARG A 69 -9.12 -4.75 6.73
N HIS A 70 -8.85 -4.24 5.53
CA HIS A 70 -9.87 -4.02 4.50
C HIS A 70 -10.62 -5.31 4.10
N VAL A 71 -9.98 -6.48 4.19
CA VAL A 71 -10.64 -7.78 3.93
C VAL A 71 -11.64 -8.10 5.04
N SER A 72 -11.19 -8.11 6.29
CA SER A 72 -12.05 -8.44 7.44
C SER A 72 -13.19 -7.44 7.68
N GLU A 73 -13.05 -6.22 7.18
CA GLU A 73 -14.03 -5.14 7.32
C GLU A 73 -14.86 -4.96 6.05
N GLU A 74 -14.71 -5.86 5.07
CA GLU A 74 -15.48 -5.88 3.82
C GLU A 74 -15.52 -4.49 3.16
N TYR A 75 -14.36 -3.83 3.11
CA TYR A 75 -14.27 -2.46 2.61
C TYR A 75 -14.64 -2.40 1.13
N ASP A 76 -15.61 -1.57 0.79
CA ASP A 76 -16.05 -1.31 -0.58
C ASP A 76 -16.05 0.20 -0.82
N ASP A 77 -15.25 0.65 -1.80
CA ASP A 77 -15.18 2.05 -2.22
C ASP A 77 -16.26 2.44 -3.25
N GLN A 78 -17.18 1.52 -3.58
CA GLN A 78 -18.24 1.63 -4.58
C GLN A 78 -17.72 1.92 -5.99
N ASN A 79 -16.42 1.70 -6.24
CA ASN A 79 -15.81 1.90 -7.54
C ASN A 79 -15.53 0.53 -8.15
N PRO A 80 -16.36 0.06 -9.10
CA PRO A 80 -16.20 -1.27 -9.66
C PRO A 80 -14.84 -1.41 -10.34
N THR A 81 -14.17 -2.52 -10.05
CA THR A 81 -13.02 -3.04 -10.80
C THR A 81 -13.37 -3.34 -12.25
#